data_AF-A0A165WLA7-F1
#
_entry.id   AF-A0A165WLA7-F1
#
_cell.length_a   1.000
_cell.length_b   1.000
_cell.length_c   1.000
_cell.angle_alpha   90.00
_cell.angle_beta   90.00
_cell.angle_gamma   90.00
#
_symmetry.space_group_name_H-M   'P 1'
#
loop_
_entity.id
_entity.type
_entity.pdbx_description
1 polymer ?
#
loop_
_entity_poly.entity_id
_entity_poly.type
_entity_poly.pdbx_seq_one_letter_code
_entity_poly.pdbx_strand_id
1 'polypeptide(L)'
;LPVLPTSQIPDFIPGVRLTLERWLAIKSKLQKENFLWPQEIELIGWILRQDELGLAWDDSHKGQFRSDYFEDIRFPVVEHIPWSDRNMRIAPSMHDKLIIELKRKIATGVLEPS
;
A
#
# COMPACT_ATOMS: atom_id res chain seq x y z
N LEU A 1 2.77 18.82 1.04
CA LEU A 1 1.30 18.90 0.80
C LEU A 1 1.09 19.71 -0.47
N PRO A 2 0.18 19.29 -1.35
CA PRO A 2 -0.09 19.98 -2.61
C PRO A 2 -0.68 21.37 -2.36
N VAL A 3 -0.46 22.30 -3.30
CA VAL A 3 -0.95 23.69 -3.20
C VAL A 3 -2.46 23.72 -3.33
N LEU A 4 -3.17 24.11 -2.28
CA LEU A 4 -4.63 24.06 -2.27
C LEU A 4 -5.27 25.09 -3.22
N PRO A 5 -6.24 24.70 -4.07
CA PRO A 5 -7.01 25.64 -4.87
C PRO A 5 -7.90 26.49 -3.95
N THR A 6 -7.76 27.82 -4.04
CA THR A 6 -8.43 28.78 -3.15
C THR A 6 -9.71 29.40 -3.71
N SER A 7 -9.95 29.29 -5.03
CA SER A 7 -11.10 29.92 -5.70
C SER A 7 -12.06 28.90 -6.31
N GLN A 8 -11.55 28.03 -7.19
CA GLN A 8 -12.35 27.02 -7.86
C GLN A 8 -11.61 25.69 -7.84
N ILE A 9 -12.28 24.65 -7.33
CA ILE A 9 -11.76 23.30 -7.34
C ILE A 9 -11.96 22.75 -8.77
N PRO A 10 -10.89 22.28 -9.45
CA PRO A 10 -11.02 21.69 -10.76
C PRO A 10 -11.93 20.46 -10.74
N ASP A 11 -12.58 20.18 -11.86
CA ASP A 11 -13.33 18.94 -12.02
C ASP A 11 -12.42 17.73 -11.82
N PHE A 12 -12.98 16.66 -11.24
CA PHE A 12 -12.22 15.45 -10.96
C PHE A 12 -11.78 14.76 -12.25
N ILE A 13 -10.46 14.62 -12.42
CA ILE A 13 -9.86 13.86 -13.53
C ILE A 13 -9.29 12.56 -12.96
N PRO A 14 -9.73 11.38 -13.43
CA PRO A 14 -9.22 10.09 -12.98
C PRO A 14 -7.70 9.99 -13.13
N GLY A 15 -7.08 9.30 -12.16
CA GLY A 15 -5.65 9.02 -12.16
C GLY A 15 -5.31 7.57 -12.46
N VAL A 16 -4.02 7.26 -12.32
CA VAL A 16 -3.50 5.91 -12.50
C VAL A 16 -4.00 5.00 -11.40
N ARG A 17 -3.97 5.47 -10.14
CA ARG A 17 -4.38 4.72 -8.96
C ARG A 17 -5.75 5.16 -8.48
N LEU A 18 -6.05 6.45 -8.50
CA LEU A 18 -7.37 6.95 -8.12
C LEU A 18 -8.30 6.98 -9.34
N THR A 19 -8.90 5.84 -9.66
CA THR A 19 -9.89 5.73 -10.75
C THR A 19 -11.21 6.41 -10.38
N LEU A 20 -12.06 6.67 -11.39
CA LEU A 20 -13.38 7.26 -11.16
C LEU A 20 -14.23 6.40 -10.23
N GLU A 21 -14.24 5.07 -10.41
CA GLU A 21 -15.00 4.15 -9.57
C GLU A 21 -14.55 4.22 -8.10
N ARG A 22 -13.23 4.23 -7.87
CA ARG A 22 -12.64 4.38 -6.54
C ARG A 22 -13.03 5.72 -5.91
N TRP A 23 -12.98 6.80 -6.68
CA TRP A 23 -13.38 8.12 -6.22
C TRP A 23 -14.88 8.18 -5.87
N LEU A 24 -15.76 7.66 -6.71
CA LEU A 24 -17.20 7.63 -6.46
C LEU A 24 -17.55 6.80 -5.21
N ALA A 25 -16.85 5.68 -4.98
CA ALA A 25 -17.02 4.88 -3.77
C ALA A 25 -16.61 5.65 -2.49
N ILE A 26 -15.52 6.43 -2.55
CA ILE A 26 -15.10 7.31 -1.45
C ILE A 26 -16.13 8.43 -1.25
N LYS A 27 -16.47 9.13 -2.34
CA LYS A 27 -17.41 10.26 -2.35
C LYS A 27 -18.77 9.88 -1.76
N SER A 28 -19.32 8.74 -2.15
CA SER A 28 -20.60 8.24 -1.63
C SER A 28 -20.54 7.99 -0.12
N LYS A 29 -19.43 7.45 0.40
CA LYS A 29 -19.24 7.27 1.85
C LYS A 29 -19.15 8.62 2.56
N LEU A 30 -18.36 9.56 2.05
CA LEU A 30 -18.22 10.89 2.66
C LEU A 30 -19.55 11.67 2.68
N GLN A 31 -20.34 11.58 1.60
CA GLN A 31 -21.67 12.19 1.53
C GLN A 31 -22.63 11.57 2.54
N LYS A 32 -22.55 10.25 2.77
CA LYS A 32 -23.40 9.54 3.74
C LYS A 32 -23.12 9.97 5.18
N GLU A 33 -21.85 10.23 5.52
CA GLU A 33 -21.47 10.74 6.86
C GLU A 33 -22.01 12.16 7.12
N ASN A 34 -22.37 12.91 6.06
CA ASN A 34 -22.96 14.26 6.12
C ASN A 34 -22.20 15.25 7.03
N PHE A 35 -20.90 15.00 7.24
CA PHE A 35 -20.01 15.83 8.05
C PHE A 35 -19.36 16.96 7.23
N LEU A 36 -19.01 16.65 5.98
CA LEU A 36 -18.29 17.56 5.07
C LEU A 36 -19.24 18.30 4.14
N TRP A 37 -18.89 19.53 3.79
CA TRP A 37 -19.61 20.30 2.78
C TRP A 37 -19.32 19.75 1.39
N PRO A 38 -20.23 19.94 0.41
CA PRO A 38 -20.02 19.47 -0.96
C PRO A 38 -18.67 19.92 -1.55
N GLN A 39 -18.26 21.16 -1.27
CA GLN A 39 -16.99 21.72 -1.71
C GLN A 39 -15.79 21.05 -1.04
N GLU A 40 -15.88 20.71 0.25
CA GLU A 40 -14.81 20.02 0.97
C GLU A 40 -14.62 18.59 0.45
N ILE A 41 -15.71 17.93 0.06
CA ILE A 41 -15.66 16.60 -0.56
C ILE A 41 -14.90 16.69 -1.90
N GLU A 42 -15.21 17.67 -2.75
CA GLU A 42 -14.43 17.86 -3.99
C GLU A 42 -12.96 18.19 -3.71
N LEU A 43 -12.68 18.97 -2.66
CA LEU A 43 -11.31 19.31 -2.26
C LEU A 43 -10.53 18.07 -1.85
N ILE A 44 -11.13 17.15 -1.10
CA ILE A 44 -10.52 15.86 -0.76
C ILE A 44 -10.21 15.07 -2.02
N GLY A 45 -11.15 15.02 -2.98
CA GLY A 45 -10.93 14.36 -4.27
C GLY A 45 -9.72 14.90 -5.00
N TRP A 46 -9.57 16.24 -4.99
CA TRP A 46 -8.41 16.91 -5.57
C TRP A 46 -7.11 16.55 -4.84
N ILE A 47 -7.08 16.60 -3.49
CA ILE A 47 -5.89 16.27 -2.69
C ILE A 47 -5.46 14.82 -2.94
N LEU A 48 -6.40 13.87 -2.84
CA LEU A 48 -6.15 12.45 -3.08
C LEU A 48 -5.65 12.19 -4.51
N ARG A 49 -6.11 13.00 -5.47
CA ARG A 49 -5.66 12.90 -6.87
C ARG A 49 -4.23 13.39 -7.06
N GLN A 50 -3.82 14.44 -6.37
CA GLN A 50 -2.45 14.95 -6.40
C GLN A 50 -1.47 13.96 -5.76
N ASP A 51 -1.86 13.35 -4.65
CA ASP A 51 -1.03 12.43 -3.87
C ASP A 51 -1.36 10.95 -4.17
N GLU A 52 -1.87 10.62 -5.37
CA GLU A 52 -2.42 9.29 -5.67
C GLU A 52 -1.40 8.15 -5.52
N LEU A 53 -0.11 8.44 -5.68
CA LEU A 53 0.99 7.48 -5.53
C LEU A 53 1.27 7.12 -4.07
N GLY A 54 0.78 7.91 -3.11
CA GLY A 54 0.79 7.58 -1.68
C GLY A 54 -0.31 6.60 -1.29
N LEU A 55 -1.32 6.39 -2.15
CA LEU A 55 -2.44 5.50 -1.87
C LEU A 55 -2.11 4.07 -2.31
N ALA A 56 -2.31 3.12 -1.39
CA ALA A 56 -2.17 1.70 -1.65
C ALA A 56 -3.55 1.03 -1.72
N TRP A 57 -3.87 0.45 -2.88
CA TRP A 57 -5.14 -0.25 -3.13
C TRP A 57 -4.99 -1.77 -3.10
N ASP A 58 -3.79 -2.25 -3.35
CA ASP A 58 -3.38 -3.65 -3.35
C ASP A 58 -1.90 -3.71 -2.97
N ASP A 59 -1.39 -4.92 -2.74
CA ASP A 59 -0.04 -5.12 -2.25
C ASP A 59 1.06 -4.62 -3.22
N SER A 60 0.77 -4.46 -4.53
CA SER A 60 1.74 -3.90 -5.48
C SER A 60 1.92 -2.39 -5.33
N HIS A 61 0.95 -1.71 -4.73
CA HIS A 61 1.01 -0.28 -4.44
C HIS A 61 1.59 0.02 -3.06
N LYS A 62 1.89 -1.02 -2.26
CA LYS A 62 2.50 -0.88 -0.96
C LYS A 62 3.89 -0.24 -1.10
N GLY A 63 4.12 0.83 -0.36
CA GLY A 63 5.44 1.46 -0.30
C GLY A 63 6.48 0.55 0.34
N GLN A 64 7.72 0.64 -0.15
CA GLN A 64 8.90 0.10 0.51
C GLN A 64 9.82 1.26 0.90
N PHE A 65 10.66 1.05 1.92
CA PHE A 65 11.70 2.01 2.24
C PHE A 65 12.67 2.09 1.07
N ARG A 66 13.10 3.31 0.75
CA ARG A 66 14.11 3.50 -0.27
C ARG A 66 15.47 3.10 0.31
N SER A 67 16.19 2.24 -0.40
CA SER A 67 17.53 1.77 -0.03
C SER A 67 18.59 2.87 -0.03
N ASP A 68 18.33 4.00 -0.71
CA ASP A 68 19.21 5.18 -0.69
C ASP A 68 19.00 6.09 0.52
N TYR A 69 17.93 5.87 1.28
CA TYR A 69 17.61 6.65 2.48
C TYR A 69 17.95 5.89 3.77
N PHE A 70 17.85 4.56 3.76
CA PHE A 70 18.15 3.70 4.90
C PHE A 70 19.20 2.67 4.53
N GLU A 71 20.29 2.63 5.29
CA GLU A 71 21.30 1.56 5.18
C GLU A 71 20.75 0.23 5.67
N ASP A 72 21.27 -0.87 5.13
CA ASP A 72 20.92 -2.22 5.56
C ASP A 72 21.29 -2.44 7.03
N ILE A 73 20.37 -3.04 7.77
CA ILE A 73 20.57 -3.37 9.18
C ILE A 73 21.60 -4.49 9.30
N ARG A 74 22.72 -4.20 9.96
CA ARG A 74 23.73 -5.22 10.31
C ARG A 74 23.44 -5.78 11.70
N PHE A 75 23.04 -7.04 11.75
CA PHE A 75 22.89 -7.74 13.02
C PHE A 75 24.27 -7.99 13.65
N PRO A 76 24.53 -7.56 14.89
CA PRO A 76 25.76 -7.91 15.59
C PRO A 76 25.74 -9.41 15.90
N VAL A 77 26.67 -10.16 15.32
CA VAL A 77 26.81 -11.61 15.54
C VAL A 77 28.12 -11.91 16.26
N VAL A 78 28.07 -12.84 17.20
CA VAL A 78 29.27 -13.47 17.78
C VAL A 78 29.67 -14.62 16.85
N GLU A 79 30.96 -14.97 16.77
CA GLU A 79 31.40 -16.13 16.00
C GLU A 79 30.70 -17.40 16.51
N HIS A 80 29.91 -18.04 15.64
CA HIS A 80 29.17 -19.26 15.94
C HIS A 80 28.97 -20.08 14.67
N ILE A 81 28.65 -21.35 14.86
CA ILE A 81 28.25 -22.23 13.76
C ILE A 81 26.76 -21.97 13.48
N PRO A 82 26.36 -21.66 12.23
CA PRO A 82 24.94 -21.46 11.90
C PRO A 82 24.11 -22.67 12.32
N TRP A 83 23.02 -22.41 13.06
CA TRP A 83 22.09 -23.46 13.46
C TRP A 83 21.19 -23.85 12.28
N SER A 84 21.20 -25.12 11.89
CA SER A 84 20.30 -25.66 10.86
C SER A 84 19.46 -26.78 11.46
N ASP A 85 18.16 -26.53 11.63
CA ASP A 85 17.19 -27.52 12.08
C ASP A 85 16.31 -28.00 10.93
N ARG A 86 15.70 -29.18 11.09
CA ARG A 86 14.76 -29.73 10.12
C ARG A 86 13.43 -28.96 10.16
N ASN A 87 12.92 -28.56 8.99
CA ASN A 87 11.59 -27.95 8.90
C ASN A 87 10.50 -28.85 9.51
N MET A 88 9.65 -28.25 10.34
CA MET A 88 8.47 -28.91 10.89
C MET A 88 7.50 -29.32 9.77
N ARG A 89 6.80 -30.45 9.97
CA ARG A 89 5.79 -30.91 9.00
C ARG A 89 4.60 -29.97 8.99
N ILE A 90 4.27 -29.47 7.81
CA ILE A 90 3.08 -28.65 7.57
C ILE A 90 1.89 -29.57 7.30
N ALA A 91 0.76 -29.30 7.96
CA ALA A 91 -0.47 -30.06 7.75
C ALA A 91 -0.95 -29.98 6.28
N PRO A 92 -1.32 -31.11 5.64
CA PRO A 92 -1.72 -31.17 4.22
C PRO A 92 -2.76 -30.11 3.81
N SER A 93 -3.74 -29.86 4.67
CA SER A 93 -4.82 -28.88 4.42
C SER A 93 -4.37 -27.42 4.31
N MET A 94 -3.15 -27.11 4.75
CA MET A 94 -2.60 -25.74 4.75
C MET A 94 -1.64 -25.46 3.60
N HIS A 95 -1.24 -26.47 2.82
CA HIS A 95 -0.21 -26.32 1.77
C HIS A 95 -0.61 -25.29 0.73
N ASP A 96 -1.80 -25.41 0.15
CA ASP A 96 -2.25 -24.50 -0.93
C ASP A 96 -2.29 -23.04 -0.47
N LYS A 97 -2.80 -22.81 0.74
CA LYS A 97 -2.86 -21.47 1.35
C LYS A 97 -1.48 -20.89 1.56
N LEU A 98 -0.53 -21.69 2.06
CA LEU A 98 0.84 -21.24 2.28
C LEU A 98 1.57 -20.97 0.98
N ILE A 99 1.37 -21.79 -0.06
CA ILE A 99 1.96 -21.58 -1.38
C ILE A 99 1.47 -20.25 -1.98
N ILE A 100 0.18 -19.96 -1.87
CA ILE A 100 -0.40 -18.69 -2.33
C ILE A 100 0.24 -17.52 -1.58
N GLU A 101 0.35 -17.63 -0.25
CA GLU A 101 0.93 -16.58 0.57
C GLU A 101 2.43 -16.36 0.30
N LEU A 102 3.20 -17.43 0.13
CA LEU A 102 4.61 -17.37 -0.23
C LEU A 102 4.79 -16.67 -1.58
N LYS A 103 4.02 -17.05 -2.60
CA LYS A 103 4.05 -16.40 -3.92
C LYS A 103 3.73 -14.92 -3.82
N ARG A 104 2.74 -14.53 -3.00
CA ARG A 104 2.38 -13.13 -2.74
C ARG A 104 3.53 -12.36 -2.10
N LYS A 105 4.20 -12.94 -1.10
CA LYS A 105 5.35 -12.32 -0.43
C LYS A 105 6.57 -12.18 -1.33
N ILE A 106 6.79 -13.13 -2.23
CA ILE A 106 7.86 -13.05 -3.24
C ILE A 106 7.53 -11.96 -4.26
N ALA A 107 6.29 -11.93 -4.79
CA ALA A 107 5.86 -10.92 -5.76
C ALA A 107 5.92 -9.49 -5.20
N THR A 108 5.74 -9.32 -3.88
CA THR A 108 5.81 -8.02 -3.19
C THR A 108 7.23 -7.64 -2.76
N GLY A 109 8.24 -8.48 -3.04
CA GLY A 109 9.62 -8.25 -2.64
C GLY A 109 9.88 -8.34 -1.13
N VAL A 110 8.94 -8.91 -0.36
CA VAL A 110 9.13 -9.13 1.10
C VAL A 110 10.03 -10.34 1.36
N LEU A 111 9.96 -11.34 0.47
CA LEU A 111 10.80 -12.52 0.52
C LEU A 111 11.55 -12.66 -0.80
N GLU A 112 12.81 -13.05 -0.70
CA GLU A 112 13.65 -13.37 -1.85
C GLU A 112 13.97 -14.87 -1.86
N PRO A 113 14.16 -15.48 -3.05
CA PRO A 113 14.71 -16.82 -3.14
C PRO A 113 16.13 -16.85 -2.56
N SER A 114 16.36 -17.72 -1.58
CA SER A 114 17.68 -17.99 -0.98
C SER A 114 18.53 -18.94 -1.80
#